data_AF-A0A961EVT9-F1
#
_entry.id   AF-A0A961EVT9-F1
#
_cell.length_a   1.000
_cell.length_b   1.000
_cell.length_c   1.000
_cell.angle_alpha   90.00
_cell.angle_beta   90.00
_cell.angle_gamma   90.00
#
_symmetry.space_group_name_H-M   'P 1'
#
loop_
_entity.id
_entity.type
_entity.pdbx_description
1 polymer ?
#
loop_
_entity_poly.entity_id
_entity_poly.type
_entity_poly.pdbx_seq_one_letter_code
_entity_poly.pdbx_strand_id
1 'polypeptide(L)'
;KLLRVLQEMTMERVGSSQSLQVDVRVLATTNRNLQQYVSDGEFRQDLYYRLAVVPLEIPPLRARRDDVPELAQHFLSKVAQRLGRDACELSAEATNLLCEYHWPGNVRELENLMTRVSVMAVGDCIETSELQPWLLGEETMVSANTVAANSPEAAAAPLAASGASLQDMERKLIESTLEKYDGHRGNTAQALGIGVRTLA
;
A
#
# COMPACT_ATOMS: atom_id res chain seq x y z
N LYS A 1 0.08 25.68 24.75
CA LYS A 1 0.36 24.92 25.99
C LYS A 1 1.68 24.17 25.90
N LEU A 2 1.91 23.33 24.87
CA LEU A 2 3.20 22.63 24.68
C LEU A 2 4.42 23.55 24.61
N LEU A 3 4.28 24.71 23.94
CA LEU A 3 5.36 25.70 23.87
C LEU A 3 5.89 26.05 25.27
N ARG A 4 5.02 26.32 26.24
CA ARG A 4 5.38 26.70 27.61
C ARG A 4 6.21 25.61 28.30
N VAL A 5 5.85 24.34 28.11
CA VAL A 5 6.63 23.20 28.61
C VAL A 5 8.03 23.19 27.98
N LEU A 6 8.13 23.46 26.67
CA LEU A 6 9.41 23.50 25.94
C LEU A 6 10.26 24.74 26.23
N GLN A 7 9.68 25.85 26.69
CA GLN A 7 10.44 27.08 27.00
C GLN A 7 10.76 27.23 28.47
N GLU A 8 9.76 27.03 29.33
CA GLU A 8 9.81 27.33 30.75
C GLU A 8 10.02 26.07 31.59
N MET A 9 9.96 24.87 31.00
CA MET A 9 10.01 23.60 31.74
C MET A 9 8.95 23.53 32.83
N THR A 10 7.78 24.15 32.58
CA THR A 10 6.65 24.16 33.51
C THR A 10 5.37 23.62 32.87
N MET A 11 4.53 22.99 33.69
CA MET A 11 3.20 22.57 33.30
C MET A 11 2.16 22.90 34.37
N GLU A 12 0.91 23.03 33.96
CA GLU A 12 -0.24 23.25 34.84
C GLU A 12 -1.23 22.09 34.66
N ARG A 13 -1.78 21.59 35.78
CA ARG A 13 -2.85 20.60 35.74
C ARG A 13 -4.13 21.27 35.26
N VAL A 14 -4.97 20.55 34.50
CA VAL A 14 -6.26 21.07 34.07
C VAL A 14 -7.10 21.43 35.31
N GLY A 15 -7.56 22.69 35.37
CA GLY A 15 -8.33 23.20 36.50
C GLY A 15 -7.50 23.72 37.69
N SER A 16 -6.16 23.69 37.61
CA SER A 16 -5.27 24.28 38.61
C SER A 16 -4.41 25.38 37.98
N SER A 17 -4.18 26.46 38.73
CA SER A 17 -3.23 27.53 38.37
C SER A 17 -1.82 27.26 38.91
N GLN A 18 -1.61 26.13 39.60
CA GLN A 18 -0.31 25.78 40.15
C GLN A 18 0.62 25.31 39.02
N SER A 19 1.69 26.07 38.80
CA SER A 19 2.78 25.69 37.90
C SER A 19 3.70 24.67 38.57
N LEU A 20 4.03 23.59 37.87
CA LEU A 20 4.94 22.52 38.28
C LEU A 20 6.16 22.53 37.37
N GLN A 21 7.36 22.59 37.97
CA GLN A 21 8.62 22.42 37.25
C GLN A 21 8.81 20.95 36.86
N VAL A 22 9.29 20.71 35.63
CA VAL A 22 9.53 19.38 35.08
C VAL A 22 10.84 19.35 34.29
N ASP A 23 11.63 18.30 34.49
CA ASP A 23 12.79 18.01 33.65
C ASP A 23 12.46 16.84 32.72
N VAL A 24 12.34 17.11 31.42
CA VAL A 24 11.87 16.13 30.44
C VAL A 24 12.70 16.19 29.16
N ARG A 25 13.01 15.01 28.62
CA ARG A 25 13.52 14.88 27.26
C ARG A 25 12.35 14.67 26.31
N VAL A 26 12.17 15.59 25.37
CA VAL A 26 11.07 15.52 24.40
C VAL A 26 11.54 14.81 23.14
N LEU A 27 10.81 13.77 22.74
CA LEU A 27 10.93 13.11 21.44
C LEU A 27 9.59 13.27 20.72
N ALA A 28 9.63 13.71 19.47
CA ALA A 28 8.45 13.89 18.65
C ALA A 28 8.65 13.23 17.28
N THR A 29 7.58 12.67 16.72
CA THR A 29 7.56 12.03 15.41
C THR A 29 6.39 12.55 14.61
N THR A 30 6.58 12.75 13.31
CA THR A 30 5.55 13.22 12.39
C THR A 30 5.74 12.55 11.03
N ASN A 31 4.64 12.23 10.35
CA ASN A 31 4.65 11.82 8.94
C ASN A 31 4.37 12.99 7.98
N ARG A 32 4.16 14.19 8.51
CA ARG A 32 3.89 15.42 7.76
C ARG A 32 5.16 16.26 7.63
N ASN A 33 5.32 16.94 6.51
CA ASN A 33 6.38 17.91 6.32
C ASN A 33 6.08 19.18 7.14
N LEU A 34 6.64 19.28 8.34
CA LEU A 34 6.39 20.43 9.22
C LEU A 34 6.89 21.76 8.64
N GLN A 35 7.92 21.76 7.79
CA GLN A 35 8.39 23.00 7.16
C GLN A 35 7.33 23.57 6.22
N GLN A 36 6.69 22.70 5.44
CA GLN A 36 5.58 23.10 4.57
C GLN A 36 4.37 23.56 5.39
N TYR A 37 4.04 22.87 6.48
CA TYR A 37 2.95 23.31 7.37
C TYR A 37 3.22 24.66 8.03
N VAL A 38 4.49 24.99 8.29
CA VAL A 38 4.87 26.32 8.78
C VAL A 38 4.71 27.38 7.68
N SER A 39 5.10 27.08 6.43
CA SER A 39 4.90 28.02 5.32
C SER A 39 3.43 28.27 5.02
N ASP A 40 2.59 27.25 5.17
CA ASP A 40 1.16 27.31 4.88
C ASP A 40 0.36 27.94 6.04
N GLY A 41 1.03 28.27 7.15
CA GLY A 41 0.41 28.87 8.35
C GLY A 41 -0.38 27.88 9.21
N GLU A 42 -0.40 26.59 8.85
CA GLU A 42 -1.07 25.53 9.61
C GLU A 42 -0.30 25.13 10.88
N PHE A 43 1.00 25.45 10.95
CA PHE A 43 1.85 25.14 12.10
C PHE A 43 2.64 26.34 12.58
N ARG A 44 2.73 26.48 13.91
CA ARG A 44 3.41 27.61 14.53
C ARG A 44 4.93 27.49 14.37
N GLN A 45 5.53 28.53 13.81
CA GLN A 45 6.96 28.62 13.58
C GLN A 45 7.79 28.50 14.87
N ASP A 46 7.34 29.11 15.97
CA ASP A 46 8.02 29.07 17.27
C ASP A 46 8.06 27.68 17.90
N LEU A 47 7.05 26.85 17.62
CA LEU A 47 7.00 25.46 18.05
C LEU A 47 7.91 24.58 17.19
N TYR A 48 7.95 24.83 15.87
CA TYR A 48 8.79 24.09 14.94
C TYR A 48 10.26 24.15 15.35
N TYR A 49 10.79 25.35 15.56
CA TYR A 49 12.21 25.52 15.91
C TYR A 49 12.59 24.95 17.29
N ARG A 50 11.62 24.74 18.18
CA ARG A 50 11.86 24.08 19.48
C ARG A 50 11.77 22.57 19.44
N LEU A 51 11.06 22.01 18.45
CA LEU A 51 10.97 20.56 18.25
C LEU A 51 12.07 20.05 17.32
N ALA A 52 12.32 20.74 16.21
CA ALA A 52 13.26 20.35 15.16
C ALA A 52 14.71 20.76 15.49
N VAL A 53 15.17 20.48 16.71
CA VAL A 53 16.56 20.78 17.13
C VAL A 53 17.54 19.80 16.51
N VAL A 54 17.23 18.51 16.58
CA VAL A 54 17.98 17.43 15.92
C VAL A 54 16.98 16.61 15.11
N PRO A 55 16.69 17.01 13.86
CA PRO A 55 15.78 16.27 13.01
C PRO A 55 16.43 14.95 12.59
N LEU A 56 15.68 13.86 12.74
CA LEU A 56 16.05 12.53 12.24
C LEU A 56 15.05 12.12 11.16
N GLU A 57 15.53 12.00 9.93
CA GLU A 57 14.74 11.50 8.82
C GLU A 57 14.85 9.98 8.75
N ILE A 58 13.71 9.30 8.78
CA ILE A 58 13.65 7.83 8.68
C ILE A 58 13.42 7.48 7.21
N PRO A 59 14.37 6.83 6.52
CA PRO A 59 14.19 6.49 5.12
C PRO A 59 13.05 5.45 4.97
N PRO A 60 12.20 5.61 3.94
CA PRO A 60 11.20 4.61 3.62
C PRO A 60 11.88 3.29 3.20
N LEU A 61 11.18 2.17 3.33
CA LEU A 61 11.74 0.84 3.04
C LEU A 61 12.29 0.74 1.61
N ARG A 62 11.63 1.38 0.64
CA ARG A 62 12.08 1.46 -0.76
C ARG A 62 13.46 2.08 -0.99
N ALA A 63 13.97 2.87 -0.05
CA ALA A 63 15.30 3.48 -0.11
C ALA A 63 16.39 2.63 0.56
N ARG A 64 16.00 1.52 1.22
CA ARG A 64 16.87 0.58 1.93
C ARG A 64 16.41 -0.86 1.67
N ARG A 65 16.37 -1.23 0.39
CA ARG A 65 15.86 -2.54 -0.05
C ARG A 65 16.74 -3.70 0.44
N ASP A 66 18.02 -3.43 0.66
CA ASP A 66 18.98 -4.41 1.17
C ASP A 66 18.61 -4.90 2.59
N ASP A 67 17.85 -4.12 3.36
CA ASP A 67 17.36 -4.51 4.69
C ASP A 67 16.12 -5.44 4.62
N VAL A 68 15.46 -5.55 3.47
CA VAL A 68 14.18 -6.27 3.32
C VAL A 68 14.29 -7.76 3.71
N PRO A 69 15.30 -8.53 3.26
CA PRO A 69 15.43 -9.94 3.64
C PRO A 69 15.56 -10.15 5.15
N GLU A 70 16.39 -9.33 5.80
CA GLU A 70 16.64 -9.44 7.25
C GLU A 70 15.40 -9.03 8.06
N LEU A 71 14.73 -7.95 7.65
CA LEU A 71 13.47 -7.52 8.26
C LEU A 71 12.37 -8.56 8.08
N ALA A 72 12.27 -9.18 6.90
CA ALA A 72 11.29 -10.21 6.62
C ALA A 72 11.49 -11.42 7.54
N GLN A 73 12.72 -11.91 7.65
CA GLN A 73 13.08 -13.01 8.55
C GLN A 73 12.80 -12.67 10.02
N HIS A 74 13.08 -11.42 10.43
CA HIS A 74 12.77 -10.94 11.78
C HIS A 74 11.26 -11.02 12.07
N PHE A 75 10.41 -10.57 11.14
CA PHE A 75 8.96 -10.63 11.33
C PHE A 75 8.42 -12.06 11.32
N LEU A 76 8.93 -12.94 10.45
CA LEU A 76 8.56 -14.36 10.45
C LEU A 76 8.91 -15.01 11.79
N SER A 77 10.10 -14.74 12.32
CA SER A 77 10.55 -15.24 13.63
C SER A 77 9.67 -14.73 14.77
N LYS A 78 9.32 -13.43 14.75
CA LYS A 78 8.43 -12.81 15.74
C LYS A 78 7.02 -13.42 15.72
N VAL A 79 6.50 -13.72 14.53
CA VAL A 79 5.18 -14.34 14.36
C VAL A 79 5.20 -15.79 14.81
N ALA A 80 6.25 -16.54 14.48
CA ALA A 80 6.46 -17.92 14.89
C ALA A 80 6.51 -18.06 16.42
N GLN A 81 7.28 -17.19 17.08
CA GLN A 81 7.35 -17.12 18.55
C GLN A 81 5.98 -16.86 19.17
N ARG A 82 5.18 -15.96 18.58
CA ARG A 82 3.82 -15.66 19.06
C ARG A 82 2.85 -16.84 18.89
N LEU A 83 3.04 -17.66 17.85
CA LEU A 83 2.20 -18.82 17.54
C LEU A 83 2.68 -20.12 18.18
N GLY A 84 3.88 -20.12 18.79
CA GLY A 84 4.47 -21.31 19.40
C GLY A 84 4.88 -22.38 18.37
N ARG A 85 5.32 -21.95 17.19
CA ARG A 85 5.81 -22.83 16.11
C ARG A 85 7.17 -22.35 15.61
N ASP A 86 7.78 -23.15 14.73
CA ASP A 86 9.01 -22.78 14.04
C ASP A 86 8.78 -21.65 13.01
N ALA A 87 9.83 -20.88 12.77
CA ALA A 87 9.78 -19.79 11.81
C ALA A 87 9.81 -20.32 10.38
N CYS A 88 8.86 -19.86 9.56
CA CYS A 88 8.91 -20.13 8.14
C CYS A 88 10.15 -19.47 7.52
N GLU A 89 10.77 -20.16 6.57
CA GLU A 89 11.82 -19.61 5.73
C GLU A 89 11.22 -19.03 4.43
N LEU A 90 11.93 -18.12 3.80
CA LEU A 90 11.58 -17.61 2.47
C LEU A 90 12.38 -18.38 1.42
N SER A 91 11.73 -18.79 0.33
CA SER A 91 12.46 -19.27 -0.84
C SER A 91 13.29 -18.13 -1.44
N ALA A 92 14.40 -18.45 -2.12
CA ALA A 92 15.25 -17.44 -2.74
C ALA A 92 14.48 -16.57 -3.76
N GLU A 93 13.54 -17.17 -4.50
CA GLU A 93 12.69 -16.45 -5.43
C GLU A 93 11.70 -15.50 -4.72
N ALA A 94 11.14 -15.95 -3.59
CA ALA A 94 10.26 -15.13 -2.76
C ALA A 94 11.01 -13.93 -2.17
N THR A 95 12.25 -14.13 -1.70
CA THR A 95 13.11 -13.03 -1.21
C THR A 95 13.42 -12.02 -2.31
N ASN A 96 13.76 -12.49 -3.51
CA ASN A 96 14.02 -11.61 -4.66
C ASN A 96 12.79 -10.77 -5.02
N LEU A 97 11.60 -11.39 -5.05
CA LEU A 97 10.34 -10.70 -5.31
C LEU A 97 10.09 -9.56 -4.30
N LEU A 98 10.34 -9.82 -3.02
CA LEU A 98 10.21 -8.80 -1.96
C LEU A 98 11.22 -7.64 -2.15
N CYS A 99 12.42 -7.91 -2.65
CA CYS A 99 13.43 -6.87 -2.90
C CYS A 99 13.11 -6.01 -4.14
N GLU A 100 12.49 -6.60 -5.16
CA GLU A 100 12.10 -5.90 -6.39
C GLU A 100 10.88 -5.00 -6.18
N TYR A 101 10.00 -5.37 -5.26
CA TYR A 101 8.76 -4.64 -4.97
C TYR A 101 9.00 -3.17 -4.58
N HIS A 102 8.09 -2.29 -5.01
CA HIS A 102 8.24 -0.84 -4.83
C HIS A 102 8.12 -0.41 -3.35
N TRP A 103 7.38 -1.17 -2.52
CA TRP A 103 7.03 -0.82 -1.15
C TRP A 103 6.41 0.59 -1.04
N PRO A 104 5.14 0.76 -1.46
CA PRO A 104 4.43 2.03 -1.33
C PRO A 104 4.26 2.43 0.14
N GLY A 105 4.08 1.47 1.04
CA GLY A 105 4.08 1.65 2.48
C GLY A 105 5.44 1.44 3.14
N ASN A 106 5.52 1.83 4.41
CA ASN A 106 6.69 1.62 5.26
C ASN A 106 6.81 0.13 5.68
N VAL A 107 7.81 -0.16 6.51
CA VAL A 107 8.08 -1.46 7.16
C VAL A 107 6.84 -2.18 7.73
N ARG A 108 5.77 -1.46 8.07
CA ARG A 108 4.50 -2.06 8.51
C ARG A 108 3.82 -2.92 7.44
N GLU A 109 3.93 -2.54 6.18
CA GLU A 109 3.37 -3.32 5.08
C GLU A 109 4.07 -4.68 4.98
N LEU A 110 5.40 -4.68 5.05
CA LEU A 110 6.21 -5.90 5.14
C LEU A 110 5.84 -6.74 6.37
N GLU A 111 5.73 -6.14 7.56
CA GLU A 111 5.31 -6.87 8.79
C GLU A 111 3.93 -7.53 8.62
N ASN A 112 2.96 -6.81 8.05
CA ASN A 112 1.62 -7.33 7.80
C ASN A 112 1.63 -8.47 6.78
N LEU A 113 2.40 -8.34 5.70
CA LEU A 113 2.55 -9.36 4.68
C LEU A 113 3.17 -10.63 5.28
N MET A 114 4.29 -10.50 6.00
CA MET A 114 4.95 -11.63 6.66
C MET A 114 4.04 -12.30 7.70
N THR A 115 3.29 -11.51 8.46
CA THR A 115 2.31 -12.04 9.41
C THR A 115 1.23 -12.86 8.70
N ARG A 116 0.66 -12.32 7.63
CA ARG A 116 -0.42 -12.96 6.89
C ARG A 116 0.03 -14.25 6.23
N VAL A 117 1.14 -14.18 5.50
CA VAL A 117 1.68 -15.32 4.75
C VAL A 117 2.15 -16.40 5.71
N SER A 118 2.83 -16.05 6.80
CA SER A 118 3.17 -17.02 7.84
C SER A 118 1.93 -17.74 8.36
N VAL A 119 0.86 -17.02 8.74
CA VAL A 119 -0.38 -17.64 9.27
C VAL A 119 -1.06 -18.57 8.26
N MET A 120 -0.97 -18.25 6.97
CA MET A 120 -1.62 -19.02 5.89
C MET A 120 -0.74 -20.11 5.28
N ALA A 121 0.57 -20.05 5.49
CA ALA A 121 1.54 -20.98 4.92
C ALA A 121 1.23 -22.41 5.35
N VAL A 122 1.18 -23.29 4.35
CA VAL A 122 1.03 -24.74 4.55
C VAL A 122 2.42 -25.37 4.44
N GLY A 123 3.23 -25.21 5.47
CA GLY A 123 4.60 -25.73 5.53
C GLY A 123 5.59 -24.75 6.15
N ASP A 124 6.87 -25.11 6.03
CA ASP A 124 7.98 -24.38 6.65
C ASP A 124 8.67 -23.40 5.70
N CYS A 125 8.33 -23.41 4.40
CA CYS A 125 8.92 -22.53 3.39
C CYS A 125 7.82 -21.75 2.67
N ILE A 126 8.03 -20.44 2.56
CA ILE A 126 7.14 -19.50 1.88
C ILE A 126 7.61 -19.34 0.43
N GLU A 127 6.72 -19.64 -0.50
CA GLU A 127 6.99 -19.55 -1.94
C GLU A 127 6.46 -18.26 -2.57
N THR A 128 6.98 -17.94 -3.75
CA THR A 128 6.57 -16.79 -4.58
C THR A 128 5.05 -16.78 -4.83
N SER A 129 4.45 -17.96 -5.02
CA SER A 129 3.01 -18.15 -5.28
C SER A 129 2.12 -17.68 -4.11
N GLU A 130 2.63 -17.75 -2.89
CA GLU A 130 1.92 -17.32 -1.68
C GLU A 130 2.05 -15.81 -1.45
N LEU A 131 3.11 -15.19 -1.96
CA LEU A 131 3.37 -13.74 -1.86
C LEU A 131 2.66 -12.93 -2.95
N GLN A 132 2.68 -13.41 -4.19
CA GLN A 132 2.18 -12.70 -5.38
C GLN A 132 0.76 -12.13 -5.21
N PRO A 133 -0.24 -12.88 -4.71
CA PRO A 133 -1.60 -12.36 -4.58
C PRO A 133 -1.71 -11.11 -3.71
N TRP A 134 -0.83 -10.97 -2.73
CA TRP A 134 -0.85 -9.85 -1.78
C TRP A 134 -0.09 -8.62 -2.30
N LEU A 135 0.97 -8.84 -3.08
CA LEU A 135 1.78 -7.76 -3.66
C LEU A 135 1.08 -7.12 -4.88
N LEU A 136 0.43 -7.93 -5.72
CA LEU A 136 -0.29 -7.48 -6.92
C LEU A 136 -1.66 -6.87 -6.61
N GLY A 137 -2.31 -7.30 -5.52
CA GLY A 137 -3.63 -6.82 -5.11
C GLY A 137 -3.64 -5.34 -4.67
N GLU A 138 -2.53 -4.82 -4.15
CA GLU A 138 -2.45 -3.44 -3.65
C GLU A 138 -2.04 -2.42 -4.74
N GLU A 139 -1.31 -2.83 -5.79
CA GLU A 139 -0.99 -1.95 -6.94
C GLU A 139 -2.26 -1.44 -7.64
N THR A 140 -3.32 -2.27 -7.66
CA THR A 140 -4.61 -1.92 -8.26
C THR A 140 -5.36 -0.85 -7.44
N MET A 141 -5.15 -0.79 -6.13
CA MET A 141 -5.82 0.20 -5.26
C MET A 141 -5.08 1.54 -5.20
N VAL A 142 -3.75 1.53 -5.31
CA VAL A 142 -2.92 2.76 -5.25
C VAL A 142 -2.85 3.46 -6.62
N SER A 143 -2.87 2.71 -7.74
CA SER A 143 -2.95 3.30 -9.08
C SER A 143 -4.28 4.00 -9.36
N ALA A 144 -5.38 3.59 -8.72
CA ALA A 144 -6.68 4.26 -8.87
C ALA A 144 -6.70 5.68 -8.26
N ASN A 145 -5.83 5.97 -7.30
CA ASN A 145 -5.83 7.25 -6.55
C ASN A 145 -4.75 8.25 -6.99
N THR A 146 -3.82 7.87 -7.88
CA THR A 146 -2.70 8.74 -8.29
C THR A 146 -2.77 9.27 -9.73
N VAL A 147 -3.76 8.87 -10.52
CA VAL A 147 -3.95 9.36 -11.90
C VAL A 147 -5.02 10.46 -12.06
N ALA A 148 -5.65 10.93 -10.97
CA ALA A 148 -6.71 11.94 -11.04
C ALA A 148 -6.23 13.41 -10.96
N ALA A 149 -4.93 13.67 -10.80
CA ALA A 149 -4.43 15.03 -10.60
C ALA A 149 -3.08 15.29 -11.31
N ASN A 150 -3.12 15.39 -12.65
CA ASN A 150 -2.35 16.31 -13.52
C ASN A 150 -2.17 15.72 -14.94
N SER A 151 -2.91 16.30 -15.89
CA SER A 151 -2.91 16.05 -17.35
C SER A 151 -1.58 16.50 -18.03
N PRO A 152 -1.39 16.43 -19.39
CA PRO A 152 -2.13 15.77 -20.48
C PRO A 152 -1.24 14.92 -21.45
N GLU A 153 -1.88 14.20 -22.38
CA GLU A 153 -1.38 13.69 -23.68
C GLU A 153 0.07 13.16 -23.81
N ALA A 154 0.24 11.83 -23.88
CA ALA A 154 0.51 11.13 -25.15
C ALA A 154 0.91 9.66 -24.93
N ALA A 155 0.22 8.78 -25.67
CA ALA A 155 0.66 7.45 -26.11
C ALA A 155 0.81 6.32 -25.07
N ALA A 156 -0.32 5.72 -24.68
CA ALA A 156 -0.65 4.32 -25.05
C ALA A 156 -1.99 3.88 -24.43
N ALA A 157 -2.97 3.61 -25.31
CA ALA A 157 -4.33 3.10 -25.07
C ALA A 157 -5.29 4.02 -24.26
N PRO A 158 -6.56 4.10 -24.68
CA PRO A 158 -7.58 3.69 -23.71
C PRO A 158 -8.77 2.96 -24.33
N LEU A 159 -8.92 1.70 -23.95
CA LEU A 159 -10.19 0.96 -23.92
C LEU A 159 -11.03 1.45 -22.72
N ALA A 160 -11.43 2.71 -22.67
CA ALA A 160 -12.36 3.23 -21.65
C ALA A 160 -12.83 4.66 -21.96
N ALA A 161 -13.39 4.91 -23.15
CA ALA A 161 -14.16 6.13 -23.40
C ALA A 161 -14.99 5.99 -24.67
N SER A 162 -16.13 5.30 -24.59
CA SER A 162 -17.24 5.59 -25.48
C SER A 162 -18.50 5.06 -24.82
N GLY A 163 -19.58 5.85 -24.84
CA GLY A 163 -20.93 5.42 -24.47
C GLY A 163 -21.47 4.39 -25.46
N ALA A 164 -20.78 3.25 -25.56
CA ALA A 164 -21.26 2.07 -26.25
C ALA A 164 -22.38 1.50 -25.37
N SER A 165 -23.59 1.49 -25.93
CA SER A 165 -24.72 0.79 -25.34
C SER A 165 -24.30 -0.66 -25.03
N LEU A 166 -24.86 -1.26 -23.98
CA LEU A 166 -24.64 -2.68 -23.66
C LEU A 166 -24.82 -3.57 -24.92
N GLN A 167 -25.71 -3.14 -25.83
CA GLN A 167 -25.98 -3.76 -27.12
C GLN A 167 -24.80 -3.72 -28.11
N ASP A 168 -23.98 -2.67 -28.10
CA ASP A 168 -22.83 -2.56 -28.99
C ASP A 168 -21.68 -3.48 -28.57
N MET A 169 -21.52 -3.67 -27.25
CA MET A 169 -20.58 -4.66 -26.70
C MET A 169 -21.06 -6.07 -26.98
N GLU A 170 -22.35 -6.34 -26.79
CA GLU A 170 -22.97 -7.62 -27.12
C GLU A 170 -22.79 -7.97 -28.60
N ARG A 171 -23.08 -7.04 -29.52
CA ARG A 171 -22.90 -7.24 -30.96
C ARG A 171 -21.45 -7.61 -31.32
N LYS A 172 -20.47 -6.88 -30.78
CA LYS A 172 -19.05 -7.17 -31.02
C LYS A 172 -18.63 -8.54 -30.49
N LEU A 173 -19.17 -8.94 -29.33
CA LEU A 173 -18.88 -10.25 -28.76
C LEU A 173 -19.45 -11.37 -29.64
N ILE A 174 -20.67 -11.19 -30.14
CA ILE A 174 -21.32 -12.13 -31.05
C ILE A 174 -20.56 -12.21 -32.38
N GLU A 175 -20.19 -11.08 -33.00
CA GLU A 175 -19.43 -11.05 -34.26
C GLU A 175 -18.08 -11.76 -34.11
N SER A 176 -17.31 -11.44 -33.06
CA SER A 176 -15.99 -12.06 -32.83
C SER A 176 -16.04 -13.56 -32.52
N THR A 177 -17.15 -14.05 -31.96
CA THR A 177 -17.34 -15.49 -31.72
C THR A 177 -17.91 -16.19 -32.94
N LEU A 178 -18.70 -15.52 -33.78
CA LEU A 178 -19.17 -16.07 -35.05
C LEU A 178 -18.00 -16.32 -36.02
N GLU A 179 -17.03 -15.40 -36.06
CA GLU A 179 -15.80 -15.53 -36.85
C GLU A 179 -14.94 -16.71 -36.38
N LYS A 180 -14.82 -16.92 -35.06
CA LYS A 180 -14.06 -18.05 -34.50
C LYS A 180 -14.68 -19.42 -34.80
N TYR A 181 -15.99 -19.47 -34.99
CA TYR A 181 -16.73 -20.70 -35.28
C TYR A 181 -17.22 -20.78 -36.73
N ASP A 182 -16.59 -20.04 -37.65
CA ASP A 182 -16.78 -20.11 -39.10
C ASP A 182 -18.26 -19.95 -39.54
N GLY A 183 -19.03 -19.13 -38.80
CA GLY A 183 -20.45 -18.87 -39.08
C GLY A 183 -21.44 -19.92 -38.56
N HIS A 184 -20.98 -20.93 -37.80
CA HIS A 184 -21.84 -21.96 -37.22
C HIS A 184 -22.64 -21.45 -36.01
N ARG A 185 -23.81 -20.85 -36.28
CA ARG A 185 -24.73 -20.25 -35.28
C ARG A 185 -25.04 -21.13 -34.07
N GLY A 186 -25.17 -22.45 -34.24
CA GLY A 186 -25.44 -23.38 -33.14
C GLY A 186 -24.27 -23.48 -32.14
N ASN A 187 -23.04 -23.58 -32.65
CA ASN A 187 -21.83 -23.67 -31.82
C ASN A 187 -21.51 -22.32 -31.16
N THR A 188 -21.74 -21.21 -31.87
CA THR A 188 -21.59 -19.86 -31.32
C THR A 188 -22.57 -19.61 -30.17
N ALA A 189 -23.83 -20.03 -30.31
CA ALA A 189 -24.85 -19.92 -29.25
C ALA A 189 -24.45 -20.72 -28.00
N GLN A 190 -23.95 -21.95 -28.20
CA GLN A 190 -23.51 -22.82 -27.12
C GLN A 190 -22.26 -22.28 -26.41
N ALA A 191 -21.30 -21.72 -27.14
CA ALA A 191 -20.10 -21.10 -26.57
C ALA A 191 -20.40 -19.82 -25.79
N LEU A 192 -21.44 -19.08 -26.18
CA LEU A 192 -21.91 -17.87 -25.49
C LEU A 192 -22.94 -18.15 -24.39
N GLY A 193 -23.44 -19.39 -24.27
CA GLY A 193 -24.47 -19.77 -23.29
C GLY A 193 -25.85 -19.16 -23.55
N ILE A 194 -26.14 -18.73 -24.77
CA ILE A 194 -27.41 -18.10 -25.16
C ILE A 194 -28.23 -18.99 -26.10
N GLY A 195 -29.54 -18.76 -26.20
CA GLY A 195 -30.40 -19.47 -27.15
C GLY A 195 -30.15 -19.02 -28.60
N VAL A 196 -30.21 -19.95 -29.57
CA VAL A 196 -29.98 -19.66 -31.01
C VAL A 196 -30.91 -18.57 -31.57
N ARG A 197 -32.09 -18.37 -30.95
CA ARG A 197 -33.05 -17.31 -31.29
C ARG A 197 -32.64 -15.91 -30.82
N THR A 198 -31.69 -15.81 -29.90
CA THR A 198 -31.19 -14.53 -29.36
C THR A 198 -30.06 -13.94 -30.24
N LEU A 199 -29.53 -14.72 -31.18
CA LEU A 199 -28.49 -14.33 -32.16
C LEU A 199 -29.05 -13.57 -33.40
N ALA A 200 -30.18 -12.86 -33.26
CA ALA A 200 -30.89 -12.23 -34.38
C ALA A 200 -30.26 -10.91 -34.85
#